data_AF-A0A1M4Y3P4-F1
#
_entry.id   AF-A0A1M4Y3P4-F1
#
_cell.length_a   1.000
_cell.length_b   1.000
_cell.length_c   1.000
_cell.angle_alpha   90.00
_cell.angle_beta   90.00
_cell.angle_gamma   90.00
#
_symmetry.space_group_name_H-M   'P 1'
#
loop_
_entity.id
_entity.type
_entity.pdbx_description
1 polymer ?
#
loop_
_entity_poly.entity_id
_entity_poly.type
_entity_poly.pdbx_seq_one_letter_code
_entity_poly.pdbx_strand_id
1 'polypeptide(L)'
;MKFINNLLHNCEETSLNIVKSEETSLSVSEWLKVKFHIAFCKCCRNFGKQTKAMDKALQYHFHENISGKETKASDALKNKIKENLQKM
;
A
#
# COMPACT_ATOMS: atom_id res chain seq x y z
N MET A 1 -22.86 21.70 -5.34
CA MET A 1 -23.05 20.23 -5.27
C MET A 1 -22.19 19.42 -6.26
N LYS A 2 -21.34 20.01 -7.12
CA LYS A 2 -20.46 19.24 -8.04
C LYS A 2 -19.41 18.38 -7.33
N PHE A 3 -18.86 18.86 -6.21
CA PHE A 3 -17.81 18.15 -5.47
C PHE A 3 -18.27 16.80 -4.90
N ILE A 4 -19.46 16.76 -4.29
CA ILE A 4 -20.02 15.52 -3.73
C ILE A 4 -20.37 14.52 -4.83
N ASN A 5 -20.89 15.00 -5.97
CA ASN A 5 -21.22 14.13 -7.10
C ASN A 5 -19.96 13.50 -7.71
N ASN A 6 -18.91 14.31 -7.89
CA ASN A 6 -17.62 13.82 -8.40
C ASN A 6 -16.90 12.93 -7.38
N LEU A 7 -17.13 13.13 -6.08
CA LEU A 7 -16.60 12.25 -5.03
C LEU A 7 -17.30 10.90 -5.05
N LEU A 8 -18.63 10.85 -5.18
CA LEU A 8 -19.43 9.62 -5.08
C LEU A 8 -19.46 8.80 -6.38
N HIS A 9 -19.31 9.43 -7.54
CA HIS A 9 -19.34 8.74 -8.85
C HIS A 9 -17.96 8.30 -9.34
N ASN A 10 -16.93 8.42 -8.52
CA ASN A 10 -15.54 8.18 -8.91
C ASN A 10 -14.95 6.95 -8.22
N CYS A 11 -15.64 5.82 -8.41
CA CYS A 11 -15.22 4.52 -7.91
C CYS A 11 -13.87 4.10 -8.50
N GLU A 12 -13.59 4.50 -9.76
CA GLU A 12 -12.33 4.21 -10.46
C GLU A 12 -11.14 4.88 -9.77
N GLU A 13 -11.13 6.21 -9.62
CA GLU A 13 -10.06 6.94 -8.92
C GLU A 13 -9.92 6.45 -7.47
N THR A 14 -11.05 6.12 -6.81
CA THR A 14 -11.03 5.59 -5.44
C THR A 14 -10.36 4.22 -5.38
N SER A 15 -10.68 3.30 -6.29
CA SER A 15 -10.05 1.97 -6.33
C SER A 15 -8.55 2.05 -6.62
N LEU A 16 -8.15 2.96 -7.52
CA LEU A 16 -6.75 3.21 -7.82
C LEU A 16 -6.00 3.76 -6.60
N ASN A 17 -6.58 4.73 -5.91
CA ASN A 17 -6.00 5.28 -4.68
C ASN A 17 -5.95 4.26 -3.53
N ILE A 18 -6.91 3.33 -3.46
CA ILE A 18 -6.87 2.22 -2.49
C ILE A 18 -5.65 1.35 -2.73
N VAL A 19 -5.39 0.91 -3.96
CA VAL A 19 -4.21 0.11 -4.30
C VAL A 19 -2.93 0.90 -4.06
N LYS A 20 -2.88 2.15 -4.53
CA LYS A 20 -1.73 3.05 -4.34
C LYS A 20 -1.39 3.28 -2.87
N SER A 21 -2.39 3.24 -1.98
CA SER A 21 -2.19 3.37 -0.53
C SER A 21 -1.54 2.16 0.13
N GLU A 22 -1.55 1.00 -0.53
CA GLU A 22 -0.86 -0.21 -0.07
C GLU A 22 0.61 -0.21 -0.50
N GLU A 23 0.94 0.40 -1.64
CA GLU A 23 2.32 0.47 -2.16
C GLU A 23 3.07 1.73 -1.70
N THR A 24 2.36 2.86 -1.52
CA THR A 24 2.96 4.17 -1.25
C THR A 24 2.12 4.99 -0.26
N SER A 25 2.71 6.02 0.34
CA SER A 25 1.95 6.97 1.15
C SER A 25 1.10 7.89 0.26
N LEU A 26 -0.22 7.85 0.45
CA LEU A 26 -1.12 8.82 -0.17
C LEU A 26 -0.91 10.22 0.41
N SER A 27 -1.20 11.26 -0.38
CA SER A 27 -1.37 12.60 0.19
C SER A 27 -2.56 12.63 1.14
N VAL A 28 -2.52 13.51 2.14
CA VAL A 28 -3.61 13.67 3.13
C VAL A 28 -4.96 13.92 2.44
N SER A 29 -4.95 14.64 1.32
CA SER A 29 -6.16 14.95 0.55
C SER A 29 -6.77 13.73 -0.14
N GLU A 30 -5.94 12.86 -0.74
CA GLU A 30 -6.38 11.63 -1.40
C GLU A 30 -6.88 10.61 -0.37
N TRP A 31 -6.17 10.49 0.76
CA TRP A 31 -6.59 9.63 1.86
C TRP A 31 -7.97 10.03 2.38
N LEU A 32 -8.21 11.32 2.59
CA LEU A 32 -9.50 11.82 3.06
C LEU A 32 -10.61 11.53 2.04
N LYS A 33 -10.35 11.78 0.74
CA LYS A 33 -11.31 11.45 -0.33
C LYS A 33 -11.70 9.98 -0.33
N VAL A 34 -10.73 9.07 -0.24
CA VAL A 34 -10.97 7.63 -0.18
C VAL A 34 -11.80 7.28 1.06
N LYS A 35 -11.46 7.83 2.23
CA LYS A 35 -12.21 7.61 3.48
C LYS A 35 -13.67 8.03 3.39
N PHE A 36 -13.93 9.20 2.80
CA PHE A 36 -15.31 9.63 2.57
C PHE A 36 -16.01 8.72 1.55
N HIS A 37 -15.40 8.40 0.41
CA HIS A 37 -16.03 7.57 -0.61
C HIS A 37 -16.41 6.19 -0.07
N ILE A 38 -15.52 5.49 0.65
CA ILE A 38 -15.83 4.15 1.21
C ILE A 38 -16.89 4.17 2.31
N ALA A 39 -17.15 5.32 2.94
CA ALA A 39 -18.23 5.46 3.92
C ALA A 39 -19.61 5.37 3.25
N PHE A 40 -19.72 5.83 2.01
CA PHE A 40 -20.98 5.84 1.24
C PHE A 40 -21.05 4.72 0.19
N CYS A 41 -19.92 4.28 -0.36
CA CYS A 41 -19.84 3.24 -1.38
C CYS A 41 -19.43 1.88 -0.79
N LYS A 42 -20.40 0.96 -0.69
CA LYS A 42 -20.16 -0.41 -0.23
C LYS A 42 -19.20 -1.19 -1.14
N CYS A 43 -19.19 -0.90 -2.44
CA CYS A 43 -18.33 -1.56 -3.42
C CYS A 43 -16.85 -1.27 -3.12
N CYS A 44 -16.46 0.01 -3.07
CA CYS A 44 -15.09 0.40 -2.75
C CYS A 44 -14.67 0.01 -1.33
N ARG A 45 -15.62 -0.01 -0.38
CA ARG A 45 -15.36 -0.55 0.97
C ARG A 45 -15.00 -2.04 0.94
N ASN A 46 -15.71 -2.83 0.13
CA ASN A 46 -15.43 -4.26 0.01
C ASN A 46 -14.14 -4.51 -0.78
N PHE A 47 -13.92 -3.76 -1.86
CA PHE A 47 -12.69 -3.78 -2.63
C PHE A 47 -11.46 -3.59 -1.74
N GLY A 48 -11.42 -2.51 -0.94
CA GLY A 48 -10.28 -2.28 -0.04
C GLY A 48 -10.12 -3.31 1.09
N LYS A 49 -11.14 -4.10 1.43
CA LYS A 49 -10.97 -5.25 2.32
C LYS A 49 -10.36 -6.45 1.58
N GLN A 50 -10.78 -6.67 0.34
CA GLN A 50 -10.26 -7.75 -0.50
C GLN A 50 -8.79 -7.50 -0.84
N THR A 51 -8.41 -6.28 -1.24
CA THR A 51 -7.02 -5.94 -1.57
C THR A 51 -6.09 -6.22 -0.38
N LYS A 52 -6.46 -5.77 0.83
CA LYS A 52 -5.71 -6.09 2.06
C LYS A 52 -5.62 -7.58 2.37
N ALA A 53 -6.68 -8.34 2.09
CA ALA A 53 -6.67 -9.78 2.31
C ALA A 53 -5.75 -10.48 1.29
N MET A 54 -5.76 -10.03 0.04
CA MET A 54 -4.85 -10.51 -1.01
C MET A 54 -3.39 -10.18 -0.68
N ASP A 55 -3.10 -8.96 -0.27
CA ASP A 55 -1.76 -8.54 0.13
C ASP A 55 -1.24 -9.37 1.31
N LYS A 56 -2.08 -9.59 2.34
CA LYS A 56 -1.73 -10.49 3.44
C LYS A 56 -1.51 -11.93 3.00
N ALA A 57 -2.33 -12.45 2.08
CA ALA A 57 -2.16 -13.80 1.56
C ALA A 57 -0.86 -13.94 0.77
N LEU A 58 -0.52 -12.93 -0.04
CA LEU A 58 0.77 -12.86 -0.73
C LEU A 58 1.93 -12.81 0.28
N GLN A 59 1.87 -11.91 1.26
CA GLN A 59 2.89 -11.83 2.32
C GLN A 59 3.05 -13.15 3.06
N TYR A 60 1.96 -13.84 3.38
CA TYR A 60 1.99 -15.15 4.03
C TYR A 60 2.67 -16.20 3.14
N HIS A 61 2.24 -16.32 1.88
CA HIS A 61 2.84 -17.28 0.93
C HIS A 61 4.32 -17.01 0.64
N PHE A 62 4.73 -15.74 0.51
CA PHE A 62 6.13 -15.41 0.25
C PHE A 62 6.98 -15.40 1.52
N HIS A 63 6.46 -15.05 2.70
CA HIS A 63 7.19 -15.19 3.96
C HIS A 63 7.37 -16.65 4.38
N GLU A 64 6.39 -17.54 4.14
CA GLU A 64 6.56 -18.96 4.46
C GLU A 64 7.68 -19.58 3.63
N ASN A 65 7.83 -19.17 2.35
CA ASN A 65 8.95 -19.54 1.48
C ASN A 65 10.29 -18.84 1.82
N ILE A 66 10.27 -17.76 2.62
CA ILE A 66 11.46 -17.04 3.11
C ILE A 66 11.79 -17.44 4.57
N SER A 67 10.97 -18.26 5.22
CA SER A 67 11.18 -18.70 6.61
C SER A 67 12.28 -19.76 6.81
N GLY A 68 13.09 -20.04 5.78
CA GLY A 68 14.15 -21.05 5.80
C GLY A 68 15.58 -20.54 6.00
N LYS A 69 15.83 -19.23 6.06
CA LYS A 69 17.15 -18.68 6.43
C LYS A 69 17.00 -17.21 6.75
N GLU A 70 17.23 -16.84 8.01
CA GLU A 70 17.80 -15.52 8.31
C GLU A 70 19.18 -15.47 7.63
N THR A 71 19.22 -15.14 6.34
CA THR A 71 20.47 -14.79 5.66
C THR A 71 20.88 -13.45 6.24
N LYS A 72 21.62 -13.48 7.35
CA LYS A 72 22.39 -12.34 7.84
C LYS A 72 23.11 -11.77 6.62
N ALA A 73 22.71 -10.56 6.20
CA ALA A 73 23.34 -9.90 5.07
C ALA A 73 24.86 -9.92 5.30
N SER A 74 25.62 -10.40 4.31
CA SER A 74 27.07 -10.54 4.40
C SER A 74 27.67 -9.25 4.93
N ASP A 75 28.60 -9.36 5.88
CA ASP A 75 29.24 -8.19 6.49
C ASP A 75 29.94 -7.32 5.42
N ALA A 76 30.33 -7.91 4.28
CA ALA A 76 30.82 -7.18 3.11
C ALA A 76 29.77 -6.24 2.48
N LEU A 77 28.51 -6.68 2.39
CA LEU A 77 27.42 -5.86 1.86
C LEU A 77 27.08 -4.71 2.82
N LYS A 78 27.04 -5.00 4.13
CA LYS A 78 26.78 -3.99 5.17
C LYS A 78 27.86 -2.90 5.18
N ASN A 79 29.13 -3.30 5.10
CA ASN A 79 30.25 -2.36 5.09
C ASN A 79 30.23 -1.49 3.82
N LYS A 80 29.98 -2.08 2.66
CA LYS A 80 29.89 -1.34 1.39
C LYS A 80 28.77 -0.30 1.41
N ILE A 81 27.61 -0.63 1.99
CA ILE A 81 26.50 0.33 2.16
C ILE A 81 26.92 1.47 3.11
N LYS A 82 27.56 1.14 4.23
CA LYS A 82 28.02 2.13 5.22
C LYS A 82 29.03 3.12 4.62
N GLU A 83 29.99 2.62 3.83
CA GLU A 83 30.99 3.46 3.16
C GLU A 83 30.38 4.40 2.12
N ASN A 84 29.33 3.98 1.41
CA ASN A 84 28.66 4.83 0.44
C ASN A 84 27.83 5.93 1.12
N LEU A 85 27.21 5.63 2.27
CA LEU A 85 26.45 6.63 3.04
C LEU A 85 27.36 7.67 3.73
N GLN A 86 28.61 7.31 4.06
CA GLN A 86 29.59 8.23 4.64
C GLN A 86 30.28 9.13 3.60
N LYS A 87 30.11 8.84 2.30
CA LYS A 87 30.68 9.60 1.19
C LYS A 87 29.66 10.56 0.54
N MET A 88 28.41 10.57 1.00
CA MET A 88 27.43 11.63 0.75
C MET A 88 27.60 12.75 1.77
#